data_AF-A0A929ZP02-F1
#
_entry.id   AF-A0A929ZP02-F1
#
_cell.length_a   1.000
_cell.length_b   1.000
_cell.length_c   1.000
_cell.angle_alpha   90.00
_cell.angle_beta   90.00
_cell.angle_gamma   90.00
#
_symmetry.space_group_name_H-M   'P 1'
#
loop_
_entity.id
_entity.type
_entity.pdbx_description
1 polymer ?
#
loop_
_entity_poly.entity_id
_entity_poly.type
_entity_poly.pdbx_seq_one_letter_code
_entity_poly.pdbx_strand_id
1 'polypeptide(L)'
;LYADDVDTGKTVTLNAANNWEDTFTNLRKYKPGTTTEIKYTVKEDAIANYNGVVSGDMATGFTITNTNTEKTTVKVTKAWVGTPAASVTIKLLADGAEKETVTLTATENWTHTFTNLDKYAADGHEIAYTVDETPVAGYTKAISGTAATGFTITNTITAKVSVPVTKVWVGPSAPSVTIKLLADGVEKDSVTLNAANGWAHTFTNLDKYKNGTEIVYTVQETPVANYDSAVTGDATNGFKVTNTNTEKTTVKVTKAWVGTPAASATVKLLADGAEKETVTLTAADNWTHTFSNLPKYDANDGHEIVYTIDEVDVPSYVKAIEGTSTTGFTVTNTITGKVDIPVTKVWVGPATDSVTVNLYADGVKVDTVQLTAANQWKHTFANLDKYENGREIVYTVDEVLIPGYKTKITGDAQTGFTITNSKETPKTADHVNPMAYASIFVISLMAAIMTMIEKKKFAK
;
A
#
# COMPACT_ATOMS: atom_id res chain seq x y z
N LEU A 1 -1.18 4.62 100.74
CA LEU A 1 -2.56 4.66 101.29
C LEU A 1 -2.76 5.98 102.03
N TYR A 2 -3.86 6.67 101.79
CA TYR A 2 -4.17 7.94 102.43
C TYR A 2 -5.36 7.77 103.39
N ALA A 3 -5.30 8.45 104.53
CA ALA A 3 -6.34 8.52 105.55
C ALA A 3 -6.73 9.98 105.74
N ASP A 4 -7.99 10.33 105.42
CA ASP A 4 -8.47 11.72 105.41
C ASP A 4 -7.51 12.66 104.66
N ASP A 5 -7.09 12.24 103.46
CA ASP A 5 -6.15 12.92 102.56
C ASP A 5 -4.70 13.06 103.09
N VAL A 6 -4.36 12.42 104.22
CA VAL A 6 -3.00 12.36 104.76
C VAL A 6 -2.35 11.02 104.41
N ASP A 7 -1.14 11.05 103.86
CA ASP A 7 -0.40 9.82 103.57
C ASP A 7 -0.08 9.05 104.85
N THR A 8 -0.41 7.76 104.87
CA THR A 8 -0.17 6.87 106.01
C THR A 8 1.21 6.22 105.97
N GLY A 9 1.95 6.35 104.86
CA GLY A 9 3.22 5.64 104.63
C GLY A 9 3.06 4.15 104.34
N LYS A 10 1.84 3.58 104.40
CA LYS A 10 1.57 2.22 103.95
C LYS A 10 1.52 2.17 102.42
N THR A 11 2.34 1.31 101.83
CA THR A 11 2.39 1.04 100.39
C THR A 11 2.20 -0.46 100.12
N VAL A 12 1.79 -0.78 98.89
CA VAL A 12 1.75 -2.14 98.34
C VAL A 12 2.36 -2.09 96.95
N THR A 13 2.87 -3.23 96.48
CA THR A 13 3.39 -3.36 95.11
C THR A 13 2.54 -4.37 94.37
N LEU A 14 1.71 -3.89 93.44
CA LEU A 14 0.93 -4.75 92.55
C LEU A 14 1.82 -5.26 91.42
N ASN A 15 1.76 -6.55 91.14
CA ASN A 15 2.55 -7.21 90.10
C ASN A 15 1.89 -8.54 89.66
N ALA A 16 2.48 -9.23 88.70
CA ALA A 16 1.94 -10.49 88.21
C ALA A 16 1.86 -11.60 89.29
N ALA A 17 2.75 -11.60 90.28
CA ALA A 17 2.79 -12.65 91.32
C ALA A 17 1.63 -12.54 92.32
N ASN A 18 1.08 -11.34 92.53
CA ASN A 18 -0.14 -11.14 93.32
C ASN A 18 -1.39 -10.90 92.46
N ASN A 19 -1.35 -11.26 91.17
CA ASN A 19 -2.43 -11.05 90.22
C ASN A 19 -2.92 -9.60 90.17
N TRP A 20 -2.03 -8.64 90.45
CA TRP A 20 -2.36 -7.20 90.53
C TRP A 20 -3.41 -6.84 91.60
N GLU A 21 -3.52 -7.66 92.65
CA GLU A 21 -4.44 -7.44 93.77
C GLU A 21 -3.67 -7.40 95.11
N ASP A 22 -4.11 -6.56 96.05
CA ASP A 22 -3.59 -6.52 97.42
C ASP A 22 -4.62 -5.93 98.39
N THR A 23 -4.41 -6.05 99.70
CA THR A 23 -5.29 -5.55 100.75
C THR A 23 -4.51 -4.90 101.88
N PHE A 24 -4.83 -3.64 102.17
CA PHE A 24 -4.36 -3.01 103.40
C PHE A 24 -5.14 -3.52 104.61
N THR A 25 -4.51 -4.37 105.42
CA THR A 25 -5.10 -4.88 106.66
C THR A 25 -4.71 -4.02 107.87
N ASN A 26 -5.37 -4.27 109.01
CA ASN A 26 -5.11 -3.58 110.29
C ASN A 26 -5.20 -2.05 110.17
N LEU A 27 -6.31 -1.56 109.62
CA LEU A 27 -6.66 -0.14 109.52
C LEU A 27 -7.68 0.24 110.60
N ARG A 28 -7.61 1.48 111.11
CA ARG A 28 -8.57 1.98 112.10
C ARG A 28 -9.84 2.40 111.38
N LYS A 29 -11.00 1.98 111.88
CA LYS A 29 -12.28 2.42 111.31
C LYS A 29 -12.63 3.87 111.67
N TYR A 30 -12.35 4.28 112.92
CA TYR A 30 -12.69 5.60 113.45
C TYR A 30 -11.46 6.40 113.88
N LYS A 31 -11.55 7.73 113.82
CA LYS A 31 -10.51 8.63 114.34
C LYS A 31 -10.34 8.41 115.86
N PRO A 32 -9.11 8.46 116.41
CA PRO A 32 -8.86 8.21 117.82
C PRO A 32 -9.76 9.04 118.75
N GLY A 33 -10.46 8.37 119.66
CA GLY A 33 -11.33 9.04 120.64
C GLY A 33 -12.65 9.60 120.08
N THR A 34 -13.04 9.25 118.84
CA THR A 34 -14.29 9.72 118.21
C THR A 34 -15.07 8.56 117.56
N THR A 35 -16.30 8.85 117.12
CA THR A 35 -17.12 7.97 116.25
C THR A 35 -17.05 8.37 114.78
N THR A 36 -16.18 9.31 114.40
CA THR A 36 -16.03 9.76 113.01
C THR A 36 -15.21 8.74 112.22
N GLU A 37 -15.78 8.19 111.14
CA GLU A 37 -15.07 7.26 110.27
C GLU A 37 -13.91 7.94 109.54
N ILE A 38 -12.82 7.18 109.35
CA ILE A 38 -11.67 7.62 108.56
C ILE A 38 -11.96 7.34 107.09
N LYS A 39 -11.82 8.35 106.23
CA LYS A 39 -11.94 8.17 104.78
C LYS A 39 -10.60 7.72 104.22
N TYR A 40 -10.50 6.45 103.83
CA TYR A 40 -9.34 5.94 103.13
C TYR A 40 -9.45 6.18 101.62
N THR A 41 -8.35 6.56 100.99
CA THR A 41 -8.18 6.63 99.53
C THR A 41 -6.83 6.05 99.14
N VAL A 42 -6.69 5.64 97.87
CA VAL A 42 -5.42 5.17 97.32
C VAL A 42 -4.93 6.15 96.25
N LYS A 43 -3.61 6.21 96.10
CA LYS A 43 -2.95 6.85 94.97
C LYS A 43 -1.89 5.89 94.46
N GLU A 44 -1.65 5.94 93.16
CA GLU A 44 -0.55 5.25 92.52
C GLU A 44 0.61 6.23 92.32
N ASP A 45 1.83 5.73 92.39
CA ASP A 45 3.00 6.48 91.96
C ASP A 45 2.95 6.69 90.44
N ALA A 46 3.36 7.87 89.97
CA ALA A 46 3.27 8.18 88.54
C ALA A 46 4.16 7.23 87.71
N ILE A 47 3.55 6.58 86.72
CA ILE A 47 4.24 5.69 85.79
C ILE A 47 4.46 6.42 84.46
N ALA A 48 5.70 6.43 83.96
CA ALA A 48 6.01 7.06 82.69
C ALA A 48 5.16 6.47 81.54
N ASN A 49 4.58 7.35 80.72
CA ASN A 49 3.68 7.02 79.61
C ASN A 49 2.37 6.31 80.02
N TYR A 50 1.94 6.43 81.27
CA TYR A 50 0.64 5.95 81.71
C TYR A 50 -0.13 7.06 82.43
N ASN A 51 -1.44 7.07 82.23
CA ASN A 51 -2.37 7.84 83.01
C ASN A 51 -3.16 6.89 83.91
N GLY A 52 -2.91 6.97 85.22
CA GLY A 52 -3.58 6.17 86.24
C GLY A 52 -4.85 6.84 86.75
N VAL A 53 -5.97 6.12 86.74
CA VAL A 53 -7.26 6.59 87.29
C VAL A 53 -7.69 5.65 88.41
N VAL A 54 -7.91 6.22 89.60
CA VAL A 54 -8.45 5.49 90.75
C VAL A 54 -9.98 5.58 90.74
N SER A 55 -10.64 4.44 90.86
CA SER A 55 -12.09 4.32 90.98
C SER A 55 -12.46 3.40 92.15
N GLY A 56 -13.75 3.37 92.52
CA GLY A 56 -14.24 2.60 93.66
C GLY A 56 -14.15 3.34 94.99
N ASP A 57 -14.41 2.62 96.08
CA ASP A 57 -14.46 3.16 97.43
C ASP A 57 -14.08 2.10 98.50
N MET A 58 -14.19 2.46 99.77
CA MET A 58 -13.82 1.56 100.88
C MET A 58 -14.76 0.35 101.02
N ALA A 59 -15.99 0.43 100.54
CA ALA A 59 -16.97 -0.64 100.67
C ALA A 59 -16.80 -1.68 99.56
N THR A 60 -16.52 -1.24 98.34
CA THR A 60 -16.37 -2.13 97.17
C THR A 60 -14.92 -2.44 96.81
N GLY A 61 -13.96 -1.74 97.41
CA GLY A 61 -12.55 -1.77 97.02
C GLY A 61 -12.22 -0.69 95.98
N PHE A 62 -10.92 -0.47 95.80
CA PHE A 62 -10.38 0.48 94.82
C PHE A 62 -9.81 -0.26 93.61
N THR A 63 -10.06 0.28 92.41
CA THR A 63 -9.45 -0.19 91.16
C THR A 63 -8.62 0.93 90.57
N ILE A 64 -7.38 0.61 90.20
CA ILE A 64 -6.46 1.54 89.54
C ILE A 64 -6.36 1.11 88.07
N THR A 65 -6.86 1.95 87.16
CA THR A 65 -6.79 1.70 85.72
C THR A 65 -5.68 2.53 85.10
N ASN A 66 -4.66 1.85 84.57
CA ASN A 66 -3.54 2.47 83.87
C ASN A 66 -3.77 2.44 82.36
N THR A 67 -3.85 3.60 81.74
CA THR A 67 -3.99 3.75 80.27
C THR A 67 -2.70 4.27 79.67
N ASN A 68 -2.13 3.56 78.69
CA ASN A 68 -0.90 3.98 78.01
C ASN A 68 -1.14 5.27 77.19
N THR A 69 -0.22 6.23 77.26
CA THR A 69 -0.30 7.54 76.61
C THR A 69 0.75 7.75 75.53
N GLU A 70 1.51 6.72 75.14
CA GLU A 70 2.49 6.79 74.06
C GLU A 70 1.82 7.21 72.75
N LYS A 71 2.50 8.12 72.04
CA LYS A 71 2.08 8.58 70.73
C LYS A 71 3.04 8.06 69.66
N THR A 72 2.48 7.82 68.48
CA THR A 72 3.21 7.47 67.27
C THR A 72 2.83 8.39 66.12
N THR A 73 3.52 8.23 65.00
CA THR A 73 3.27 8.97 63.75
C THR A 73 3.27 8.01 62.59
N VAL A 74 2.44 8.25 61.58
CA VAL A 74 2.41 7.47 60.34
C VAL A 74 2.74 8.38 59.17
N LYS A 75 3.82 8.07 58.47
CA LYS A 75 4.26 8.80 57.29
C LYS A 75 3.66 8.16 56.03
N VAL A 76 3.23 8.99 55.09
CA VAL A 76 2.75 8.55 53.77
C VAL A 76 3.42 9.36 52.69
N THR A 77 3.88 8.66 51.66
CA THR A 77 4.35 9.23 50.41
C THR A 77 3.47 8.74 49.27
N LYS A 78 3.03 9.65 48.40
CA LYS A 78 2.28 9.33 47.19
C LYS A 78 3.24 9.33 45.99
N ALA A 79 3.18 8.26 45.20
CA ALA A 79 3.94 8.12 43.97
C ALA A 79 2.99 7.94 42.77
N TRP A 80 3.44 8.42 41.60
CA TRP A 80 2.70 8.33 40.35
C TRP A 80 3.58 7.67 39.27
N VAL A 81 3.01 6.71 38.56
CA VAL A 81 3.58 6.07 37.38
C VAL A 81 2.75 6.52 36.18
N GLY A 82 3.24 7.56 35.49
CA GLY A 82 2.51 8.31 34.47
C GLY A 82 2.19 9.74 34.93
N THR A 83 1.36 10.45 34.17
CA THR A 83 0.90 11.80 34.53
C THR A 83 0.18 11.77 35.88
N PRO A 84 0.53 12.62 36.86
CA PRO A 84 -0.20 12.69 38.12
C PRO A 84 -1.62 13.24 37.95
N ALA A 85 -2.57 12.77 38.76
CA ALA A 85 -3.84 13.48 38.93
C ALA A 85 -3.61 14.81 39.67
N ALA A 86 -4.58 15.72 39.63
CA ALA A 86 -4.48 17.02 40.32
C ALA A 86 -4.37 16.86 41.85
N SER A 87 -5.09 15.89 42.40
CA SER A 87 -5.12 15.60 43.83
C SER A 87 -5.50 14.14 44.09
N VAL A 88 -5.27 13.66 45.32
CA VAL A 88 -5.73 12.34 45.76
C VAL A 88 -6.01 12.32 47.25
N THR A 89 -7.01 11.55 47.67
CA THR A 89 -7.41 11.46 49.09
C THR A 89 -6.93 10.15 49.70
N ILE A 90 -6.03 10.27 50.67
CA ILE A 90 -5.49 9.17 51.47
C ILE A 90 -6.31 9.05 52.76
N LYS A 91 -6.60 7.81 53.16
CA LYS A 91 -7.28 7.44 54.39
C LYS A 91 -6.28 6.77 55.34
N LEU A 92 -6.25 7.20 56.59
CA LEU A 92 -5.60 6.49 57.69
C LEU A 92 -6.66 5.61 58.37
N LEU A 93 -6.35 4.34 58.55
CA LEU A 93 -7.19 3.40 59.28
C LEU A 93 -6.49 2.98 60.57
N ALA A 94 -7.25 2.88 61.66
CA ALA A 94 -6.83 2.30 62.93
C ALA A 94 -7.68 1.05 63.18
N ASP A 95 -7.04 -0.10 63.31
CA ASP A 95 -7.68 -1.41 63.50
C ASP A 95 -8.77 -1.70 62.44
N GLY A 96 -8.50 -1.26 61.20
CA GLY A 96 -9.40 -1.42 60.07
C GLY A 96 -10.54 -0.39 59.97
N ALA A 97 -10.71 0.49 60.95
CA ALA A 97 -11.67 1.59 60.89
C ALA A 97 -11.03 2.89 60.40
N GLU A 98 -11.72 3.63 59.53
CA GLU A 98 -11.25 4.95 59.07
C GLU A 98 -11.15 5.92 60.26
N LYS A 99 -9.96 6.48 60.46
CA LYS A 99 -9.65 7.41 61.56
C LYS A 99 -9.54 8.86 61.06
N GLU A 100 -8.82 9.07 59.96
CA GLU A 100 -8.52 10.39 59.42
C GLU A 100 -8.33 10.32 57.90
N THR A 101 -8.53 11.44 57.21
CA THR A 101 -8.25 11.56 55.77
C THR A 101 -7.42 12.80 55.48
N VAL A 102 -6.61 12.74 54.42
CA VAL A 102 -5.84 13.87 53.91
C VAL A 102 -5.92 13.90 52.40
N THR A 103 -6.04 15.11 51.84
CA THR A 103 -5.91 15.30 50.38
C THR A 103 -4.49 15.77 50.09
N LEU A 104 -3.79 15.04 49.21
CA LEU A 104 -2.47 15.40 48.73
C LEU A 104 -2.56 15.95 47.33
N THR A 105 -1.74 16.96 47.07
CA THR A 105 -1.56 17.60 45.77
C THR A 105 -0.07 17.75 45.47
N ALA A 106 0.25 18.26 44.29
CA ALA A 106 1.63 18.56 43.93
C ALA A 106 2.27 19.64 44.83
N THR A 107 1.48 20.55 45.44
CA THR A 107 2.02 21.62 46.30
C THR A 107 2.54 21.10 47.65
N GLU A 108 2.03 19.96 48.14
CA GLU A 108 2.54 19.31 49.35
C GLU A 108 3.64 18.26 49.07
N ASN A 109 4.26 18.31 47.88
CA ASN A 109 5.25 17.32 47.43
C ASN A 109 4.75 15.87 47.55
N TRP A 110 3.43 15.64 47.46
CA TRP A 110 2.84 14.31 47.58
C TRP A 110 3.21 13.56 48.86
N THR A 111 3.44 14.26 49.98
CA THR A 111 3.79 13.64 51.27
C THR A 111 2.90 14.14 52.40
N HIS A 112 2.68 13.29 53.40
CA HIS A 112 1.99 13.67 54.63
C HIS A 112 2.48 12.84 55.82
N THR A 113 2.33 13.39 57.03
CA THR A 113 2.60 12.67 58.27
C THR A 113 1.43 12.88 59.21
N PHE A 114 0.70 11.80 59.49
CA PHE A 114 -0.27 11.76 60.56
C PHE A 114 0.49 11.75 61.89
N THR A 115 0.18 12.69 62.78
CA THR A 115 0.89 12.87 64.05
C THR A 115 -0.04 12.71 65.24
N ASN A 116 0.52 12.57 66.45
CA ASN A 116 -0.24 12.49 67.70
C ASN A 116 -1.24 11.31 67.75
N LEU A 117 -0.88 10.19 67.12
CA LEU A 117 -1.68 8.97 67.09
C LEU A 117 -1.43 8.13 68.34
N ASP A 118 -2.47 7.67 69.02
CA ASP A 118 -2.30 6.72 70.13
C ASP A 118 -1.59 5.46 69.66
N LYS A 119 -0.59 4.98 70.41
CA LYS A 119 0.10 3.73 70.09
C LYS A 119 -0.71 2.50 70.53
N TYR A 120 -1.40 2.60 71.66
CA TYR A 120 -2.22 1.53 72.23
C TYR A 120 -3.68 1.98 72.36
N ALA A 121 -4.61 1.06 72.13
CA ALA A 121 -6.02 1.26 72.38
C ALA A 121 -6.32 1.23 73.90
N ALA A 122 -7.54 1.61 74.28
CA ALA A 122 -7.95 1.68 75.69
C ALA A 122 -7.96 0.31 76.40
N ASP A 123 -8.06 -0.79 75.65
CA ASP A 123 -7.97 -2.17 76.14
C ASP A 123 -6.51 -2.70 76.18
N GLY A 124 -5.53 -1.88 75.80
CA GLY A 124 -4.11 -2.15 75.92
C GLY A 124 -3.44 -2.84 74.72
N HIS A 125 -4.16 -3.20 73.65
CA HIS A 125 -3.50 -3.73 72.44
C HIS A 125 -2.87 -2.61 71.59
N GLU A 126 -1.81 -2.92 70.84
CA GLU A 126 -1.16 -1.97 69.93
C GLU A 126 -2.04 -1.74 68.69
N ILE A 127 -2.31 -0.47 68.37
CA ILE A 127 -3.20 -0.10 67.26
C ILE A 127 -2.53 -0.41 65.93
N ALA A 128 -3.20 -1.19 65.09
CA ALA A 128 -2.74 -1.50 63.74
C ALA A 128 -3.09 -0.36 62.78
N TYR A 129 -2.16 0.57 62.59
CA TYR A 129 -2.32 1.63 61.60
C TYR A 129 -2.01 1.15 60.18
N THR A 130 -2.97 1.36 59.28
CA THR A 130 -2.83 1.11 57.83
C THR A 130 -3.32 2.32 57.04
N VAL A 131 -3.06 2.34 55.74
CA VAL A 131 -3.56 3.38 54.85
C VAL A 131 -4.31 2.79 53.68
N ASP A 132 -5.27 3.56 53.16
CA ASP A 132 -5.93 3.28 51.90
C ASP A 132 -6.08 4.57 51.08
N GLU A 133 -6.48 4.42 49.82
CA GLU A 133 -6.70 5.52 48.91
C GLU A 133 -8.10 5.42 48.29
N THR A 134 -8.77 6.58 48.21
CA THR A 134 -10.00 6.72 47.43
C THR A 134 -9.69 6.50 45.94
N PRO A 135 -10.39 5.59 45.24
CA PRO A 135 -10.07 5.25 43.85
C PRO A 135 -9.97 6.47 42.94
N VAL A 136 -8.86 6.57 42.20
CA VAL A 136 -8.66 7.59 41.16
C VAL A 136 -9.03 7.00 39.80
N ALA A 137 -9.99 7.62 39.11
CA ALA A 137 -10.45 7.15 37.81
C ALA A 137 -9.28 7.06 36.80
N GLY A 138 -9.15 5.92 36.12
CA GLY A 138 -8.09 5.68 35.16
C GLY A 138 -6.73 5.31 35.75
N TYR A 139 -6.67 4.96 37.05
CA TYR A 139 -5.47 4.46 37.70
C TYR A 139 -5.73 3.17 38.49
N THR A 140 -4.69 2.39 38.71
CA THR A 140 -4.63 1.31 39.70
C THR A 140 -3.70 1.69 40.85
N LYS A 141 -4.10 1.35 42.08
CA LYS A 141 -3.33 1.64 43.30
C LYS A 141 -2.54 0.43 43.78
N ALA A 142 -1.34 0.67 44.30
CA ALA A 142 -0.56 -0.29 45.06
C ALA A 142 -0.03 0.38 46.34
N ILE A 143 -0.09 -0.32 47.47
CA ILE A 143 0.35 0.18 48.77
C ILE A 143 1.49 -0.70 49.27
N SER A 144 2.56 -0.08 49.74
CA SER A 144 3.71 -0.75 50.33
C SER A 144 4.20 -0.02 51.58
N GLY A 145 5.04 -0.68 52.37
CA GLY A 145 5.55 -0.14 53.63
C GLY A 145 4.71 -0.54 54.84
N THR A 146 5.01 0.07 55.99
CA THR A 146 4.36 -0.20 57.27
C THR A 146 4.19 1.09 58.06
N ALA A 147 3.40 1.09 59.13
CA ALA A 147 3.27 2.25 60.02
C ALA A 147 4.63 2.72 60.58
N ALA A 148 5.54 1.77 60.89
CA ALA A 148 6.86 2.07 61.45
C ALA A 148 7.84 2.67 60.44
N THR A 149 7.82 2.20 59.19
CA THR A 149 8.73 2.69 58.14
C THR A 149 8.12 3.77 57.25
N GLY A 150 6.82 4.02 57.39
CA GLY A 150 6.01 4.81 56.46
C GLY A 150 5.44 3.97 55.31
N PHE A 151 4.33 4.46 54.75
CA PHE A 151 3.65 3.87 53.60
C PHE A 151 3.98 4.63 52.31
N THR A 152 4.05 3.90 51.20
CA THR A 152 4.05 4.46 49.85
C THR A 152 2.82 3.98 49.10
N ILE A 153 2.05 4.91 48.53
CA ILE A 153 0.87 4.61 47.71
C ILE A 153 1.20 5.00 46.26
N THR A 154 1.34 4.02 45.38
CA THR A 154 1.68 4.24 43.97
C THR A 154 0.44 4.11 43.09
N ASN A 155 0.13 5.14 42.30
CA ASN A 155 -0.90 5.05 41.25
C ASN A 155 -0.28 4.90 39.87
N THR A 156 -0.76 3.91 39.12
CA THR A 156 -0.33 3.63 37.75
C THR A 156 -1.48 3.89 36.79
N ILE A 157 -1.26 4.73 35.78
CA ILE A 157 -2.29 5.07 34.78
C ILE A 157 -2.67 3.85 33.92
N THR A 158 -3.97 3.65 33.64
CA THR A 158 -4.52 2.44 32.99
C THR A 158 -5.43 2.72 31.80
N ALA A 159 -5.34 3.91 31.20
CA ALA A 159 -6.14 4.25 30.02
C ALA A 159 -5.99 3.20 28.90
N LYS A 160 -7.07 2.97 28.16
CA LYS A 160 -7.11 2.06 27.02
C LYS A 160 -7.29 2.83 25.71
N VAL A 161 -6.77 2.29 24.62
CA VAL A 161 -6.95 2.81 23.25
C VAL A 161 -7.43 1.72 22.31
N SER A 162 -7.88 2.13 21.14
CA SER A 162 -8.17 1.24 20.02
C SER A 162 -7.41 1.74 18.79
N VAL A 163 -6.90 0.81 17.99
CA VAL A 163 -6.10 1.11 16.80
C VAL A 163 -6.84 0.58 15.56
N PRO A 164 -7.51 1.46 14.79
CA PRO A 164 -8.12 1.06 13.54
C PRO A 164 -7.07 0.81 12.46
N VAL A 165 -7.34 -0.14 11.57
CA VAL A 165 -6.52 -0.40 10.39
C VAL A 165 -7.38 -0.72 9.18
N THR A 166 -7.00 -0.17 8.03
CA THR A 166 -7.64 -0.43 6.74
C THR A 166 -6.60 -0.82 5.70
N LYS A 167 -7.03 -1.62 4.72
CA LYS A 167 -6.21 -2.10 3.62
C LYS A 167 -6.76 -1.60 2.28
N VAL A 168 -5.86 -1.11 1.44
CA VAL A 168 -6.13 -0.68 0.07
C VAL A 168 -5.19 -1.39 -0.89
N TRP A 169 -5.71 -1.68 -2.09
CA TRP A 169 -4.98 -2.30 -3.18
C TRP A 169 -4.95 -1.35 -4.37
N VAL A 170 -3.78 -1.20 -4.97
CA VAL A 170 -3.54 -0.58 -6.28
C VAL A 170 -3.10 -1.72 -7.19
N GLY A 171 -4.08 -2.30 -7.88
CA GLY A 171 -3.98 -3.56 -8.61
C GLY A 171 -4.96 -4.60 -8.05
N PRO A 172 -4.96 -5.83 -8.59
CA PRO A 172 -5.85 -6.90 -8.14
C PRO A 172 -5.59 -7.30 -6.69
N SER A 173 -6.63 -7.32 -5.86
CA SER A 173 -6.46 -7.75 -4.46
C SER A 173 -6.08 -9.23 -4.36
N ALA A 174 -5.12 -9.57 -3.49
CA ALA A 174 -4.93 -10.94 -3.06
C ALA A 174 -6.17 -11.46 -2.28
N PRO A 175 -6.34 -12.78 -2.08
CA PRO A 175 -7.47 -13.30 -1.29
C PRO A 175 -7.50 -12.80 0.16
N SER A 176 -6.32 -12.60 0.76
CA SER A 176 -6.17 -12.08 2.13
C SER A 176 -4.74 -11.57 2.38
N VAL A 177 -4.58 -10.73 3.40
CA VAL A 177 -3.27 -10.35 3.96
C VAL A 177 -3.29 -10.42 5.48
N THR A 178 -2.12 -10.58 6.09
CA THR A 178 -1.98 -10.53 7.55
C THR A 178 -1.31 -9.22 7.97
N ILE A 179 -1.99 -8.47 8.83
CA ILE A 179 -1.49 -7.25 9.47
C ILE A 179 -1.15 -7.56 10.92
N LYS A 180 0.08 -7.25 11.32
CA LYS A 180 0.59 -7.36 12.69
C LYS A 180 0.49 -6.01 13.38
N LEU A 181 0.00 -6.01 14.61
CA LEU A 181 0.08 -4.87 15.52
C LEU A 181 1.35 -5.00 16.36
N LEU A 182 2.16 -3.95 16.38
CA LEU A 182 3.36 -3.88 17.21
C LEU A 182 3.14 -2.86 18.32
N ALA A 183 3.59 -3.19 19.53
CA ALA A 183 3.66 -2.31 20.69
C ALA A 183 5.14 -2.09 21.03
N ASP A 184 5.61 -0.85 20.95
CA ASP A 184 7.02 -0.48 21.14
C ASP A 184 7.98 -1.33 20.26
N GLY A 185 7.56 -1.61 19.02
CA GLY A 185 8.33 -2.41 18.07
C GLY A 185 8.28 -3.93 18.28
N VAL A 186 7.50 -4.43 19.25
CA VAL A 186 7.30 -5.86 19.50
C VAL A 186 5.91 -6.28 19.06
N GLU A 187 5.81 -7.38 18.30
CA GLU A 187 4.54 -7.95 17.88
C GLU A 187 3.65 -8.27 19.10
N LYS A 188 2.44 -7.72 19.08
CA LYS A 188 1.47 -7.79 20.19
C LYS A 188 0.21 -8.57 19.82
N ASP A 189 -0.21 -8.47 18.56
CA ASP A 189 -1.39 -9.14 18.00
C ASP A 189 -1.31 -9.16 16.46
N SER A 190 -2.21 -9.89 15.80
CA SER A 190 -2.33 -9.89 14.34
C SER A 190 -3.76 -10.14 13.88
N VAL A 191 -4.08 -9.70 12.66
CA VAL A 191 -5.37 -9.92 12.01
C VAL A 191 -5.19 -10.28 10.55
N THR A 192 -6.04 -11.16 10.04
CA THR A 192 -6.16 -11.43 8.60
C THR A 192 -7.27 -10.57 7.99
N LEU A 193 -6.92 -9.69 7.07
CA LEU A 193 -7.85 -8.86 6.30
C LEU A 193 -8.18 -9.52 4.96
N ASN A 194 -9.44 -9.43 4.53
CA ASN A 194 -9.95 -9.98 3.28
C ASN A 194 -11.24 -9.24 2.84
N ALA A 195 -11.82 -9.65 1.71
CA ALA A 195 -13.05 -9.03 1.21
C ALA A 195 -14.25 -9.17 2.18
N ALA A 196 -14.35 -10.27 2.94
CA ALA A 196 -15.49 -10.52 3.82
C ALA A 196 -15.54 -9.58 5.03
N ASN A 197 -14.37 -9.11 5.51
CA ASN A 197 -14.29 -8.07 6.55
C ASN A 197 -14.12 -6.65 5.99
N GLY A 198 -14.37 -6.46 4.69
CA GLY A 198 -14.26 -5.15 4.04
C GLY A 198 -12.86 -4.57 4.11
N TRP A 199 -11.82 -5.41 4.21
CA TRP A 199 -10.43 -4.98 4.30
C TRP A 199 -10.15 -4.04 5.50
N ALA A 200 -10.88 -4.20 6.60
CA ALA A 200 -10.77 -3.34 7.76
C ALA A 200 -10.83 -4.12 9.08
N HIS A 201 -10.16 -3.60 10.10
CA HIS A 201 -10.21 -4.12 11.46
C HIS A 201 -9.93 -3.02 12.49
N THR A 202 -10.23 -3.26 13.75
CA THR A 202 -9.84 -2.38 14.86
C THR A 202 -9.37 -3.23 16.03
N PHE A 203 -8.10 -3.09 16.41
CA PHE A 203 -7.58 -3.68 17.62
C PHE A 203 -8.10 -2.87 18.82
N THR A 204 -8.82 -3.51 19.74
CA THR A 204 -9.48 -2.82 20.87
C THR A 204 -8.86 -3.23 22.21
N ASN A 205 -9.19 -2.49 23.27
CA ASN A 205 -8.78 -2.78 24.65
C ASN A 205 -7.26 -2.82 24.88
N LEU A 206 -6.51 -2.06 24.09
CA LEU A 206 -5.05 -1.95 24.16
C LEU A 206 -4.64 -1.01 25.29
N ASP A 207 -3.62 -1.38 26.07
CA ASP A 207 -3.07 -0.48 27.09
C ASP A 207 -2.48 0.76 26.44
N LYS A 208 -2.84 1.95 26.93
CA LYS A 208 -2.22 3.19 26.45
C LYS A 208 -0.82 3.37 27.01
N TYR A 209 -0.55 2.84 28.21
CA TYR A 209 0.69 3.07 28.93
C TYR A 209 1.32 1.76 29.42
N LYS A 210 2.65 1.70 29.37
CA LYS A 210 3.46 0.65 29.98
C LYS A 210 4.42 1.30 30.97
N ASN A 211 4.26 1.00 32.26
CA ASN A 211 5.05 1.60 33.34
C ASN A 211 5.05 3.14 33.30
N GLY A 212 3.92 3.75 32.95
CA GLY A 212 3.74 5.21 32.92
C GLY A 212 4.18 5.89 31.63
N THR A 213 4.85 5.18 30.73
CA THR A 213 5.22 5.67 29.39
C THR A 213 4.16 5.27 28.38
N GLU A 214 3.78 6.16 27.47
CA GLU A 214 2.81 5.87 26.41
C GLU A 214 3.39 4.84 25.43
N ILE A 215 2.58 3.83 25.10
CA ILE A 215 2.97 2.74 24.18
C ILE A 215 2.86 3.26 22.76
N VAL A 216 3.92 3.09 21.98
CA VAL A 216 3.91 3.41 20.54
C VAL A 216 3.36 2.21 19.78
N TYR A 217 2.12 2.34 19.31
CA TYR A 217 1.50 1.35 18.42
C TYR A 217 1.83 1.63 16.96
N THR A 218 2.28 0.59 16.24
CA THR A 218 2.47 0.62 14.78
C THR A 218 1.90 -0.66 14.17
N VAL A 219 1.74 -0.67 12.85
CA VAL A 219 1.34 -1.88 12.11
C VAL A 219 2.37 -2.28 11.08
N GLN A 220 2.48 -3.58 10.81
CA GLN A 220 3.33 -4.14 9.79
C GLN A 220 2.55 -5.20 9.01
N GLU A 221 2.69 -5.20 7.68
CA GLU A 221 2.13 -6.26 6.84
C GLU A 221 3.17 -7.35 6.55
N THR A 222 2.73 -8.61 6.51
CA THR A 222 3.54 -9.71 5.97
C THR A 222 3.69 -9.54 4.45
N PRO A 223 4.92 -9.58 3.89
CA PRO A 223 5.16 -9.33 2.47
C PRO A 223 4.25 -10.14 1.54
N VAL A 224 3.69 -9.47 0.53
CA VAL A 224 2.87 -10.07 -0.52
C VAL A 224 3.67 -10.08 -1.82
N ALA A 225 3.73 -11.24 -2.49
CA ALA A 225 4.48 -11.37 -3.74
C ALA A 225 3.94 -10.40 -4.81
N ASN A 226 4.84 -9.76 -5.56
CA ASN A 226 4.54 -8.76 -6.58
C ASN A 226 3.82 -7.50 -6.08
N TYR A 227 4.00 -7.15 -4.80
CA TYR A 227 3.46 -5.91 -4.23
C TYR A 227 4.49 -5.21 -3.37
N ASP A 228 4.57 -3.89 -3.52
CA ASP A 228 5.20 -3.01 -2.54
C ASP A 228 4.14 -2.54 -1.54
N SER A 229 4.50 -2.52 -0.25
CA SER A 229 3.60 -2.15 0.85
C SER A 229 4.01 -0.83 1.48
N ALA A 230 3.05 0.07 1.69
CA ALA A 230 3.24 1.34 2.37
C ALA A 230 2.21 1.51 3.49
N VAL A 231 2.68 1.92 4.67
CA VAL A 231 1.83 2.21 5.83
C VAL A 231 1.79 3.72 6.06
N THR A 232 0.60 4.27 6.20
CA THR A 232 0.35 5.68 6.51
C THR A 232 -0.65 5.80 7.66
N GLY A 233 -0.75 6.98 8.26
CA GLY A 233 -1.60 7.24 9.42
C GLY A 233 -0.91 6.93 10.75
N ASP A 234 -1.70 6.84 11.81
CA ASP A 234 -1.22 6.70 13.19
C ASP A 234 -2.22 5.92 14.04
N ALA A 235 -1.84 5.59 15.28
CA ALA A 235 -2.67 4.79 16.18
C ALA A 235 -4.01 5.45 16.57
N THR A 236 -4.09 6.78 16.53
CA THR A 236 -5.27 7.56 16.94
C THR A 236 -6.27 7.70 15.80
N ASN A 237 -5.77 8.07 14.62
CA ASN A 237 -6.58 8.30 13.41
C ASN A 237 -6.78 7.01 12.59
N GLY A 238 -6.01 5.97 12.88
CA GLY A 238 -5.99 4.70 12.17
C GLY A 238 -4.86 4.60 11.16
N PHE A 239 -4.43 3.35 10.93
CA PHE A 239 -3.45 3.02 9.91
C PHE A 239 -4.12 2.66 8.59
N LYS A 240 -3.53 3.11 7.49
CA LYS A 240 -3.89 2.68 6.13
C LYS A 240 -2.68 1.98 5.52
N VAL A 241 -2.85 0.69 5.24
CA VAL A 241 -1.88 -0.14 4.53
C VAL A 241 -2.26 -0.16 3.06
N THR A 242 -1.37 0.28 2.17
CA THR A 242 -1.60 0.30 0.72
C THR A 242 -0.61 -0.65 0.05
N ASN A 243 -1.10 -1.58 -0.76
CA ASN A 243 -0.25 -2.39 -1.63
C ASN A 243 -0.36 -1.96 -3.08
N THR A 244 0.79 -1.73 -3.71
CA THR A 244 0.89 -1.37 -5.12
C THR A 244 1.54 -2.49 -5.92
N ASN A 245 0.86 -2.96 -6.97
CA ASN A 245 1.32 -4.08 -7.79
C ASN A 245 2.61 -3.72 -8.53
N THR A 246 3.59 -4.63 -8.52
CA THR A 246 4.91 -4.45 -9.12
C THR A 246 5.18 -5.39 -10.29
N GLU A 247 4.18 -6.17 -10.73
CA GLU A 247 4.29 -7.06 -11.89
C GLU A 247 4.77 -6.29 -13.12
N LYS A 248 5.70 -6.92 -13.85
CA LYS A 248 6.23 -6.42 -15.11
C LYS A 248 5.83 -7.32 -16.25
N THR A 249 5.66 -6.72 -17.42
CA THR A 249 5.41 -7.39 -18.68
C THR A 249 6.40 -6.92 -19.75
N THR A 250 6.32 -7.55 -20.92
CA THR A 250 7.11 -7.22 -22.09
C THR A 250 6.21 -7.16 -23.31
N VAL A 251 6.48 -6.25 -24.23
CA VAL A 251 5.77 -6.16 -25.53
C VAL A 251 6.77 -6.39 -26.65
N LYS A 252 6.51 -7.42 -27.46
CA LYS A 252 7.34 -7.76 -28.62
C LYS A 252 6.75 -7.12 -29.87
N VAL A 253 7.61 -6.60 -30.73
CA VAL A 253 7.23 -6.09 -32.04
C VAL A 253 8.14 -6.65 -33.12
N THR A 254 7.54 -7.05 -34.24
CA THR A 254 8.23 -7.43 -35.46
C THR A 254 7.77 -6.53 -36.59
N LYS A 255 8.69 -6.10 -37.43
CA LYS A 255 8.43 -5.29 -38.61
C LYS A 255 8.52 -6.16 -39.87
N ALA A 256 7.52 -6.05 -40.72
CA ALA A 256 7.43 -6.76 -41.99
C ALA A 256 7.25 -5.76 -43.15
N TRP A 257 7.72 -6.18 -44.33
CA TRP A 257 7.66 -5.40 -45.56
C TRP A 257 7.06 -6.23 -46.69
N VAL A 258 6.09 -5.66 -47.40
CA VAL A 258 5.54 -6.20 -48.64
C VAL A 258 6.00 -5.28 -49.77
N GLY A 259 7.08 -5.69 -50.43
CA GLY A 259 7.85 -4.89 -51.38
C GLY A 259 9.28 -4.62 -50.90
N THR A 260 9.97 -3.70 -51.55
CA THR A 260 11.32 -3.29 -51.14
C THR A 260 11.25 -2.65 -49.73
N PRO A 261 12.05 -3.08 -48.74
CA PRO A 261 12.06 -2.42 -47.44
C PRO A 261 12.59 -0.99 -47.50
N ALA A 262 12.04 -0.09 -46.67
CA ALA A 262 12.72 1.18 -46.40
C ALA A 262 13.99 0.95 -45.56
N ALA A 263 14.84 1.99 -45.42
CA ALA A 263 16.06 1.91 -44.62
C ALA A 263 15.77 1.69 -43.13
N SER A 264 14.68 2.27 -42.62
CA SER A 264 14.23 2.14 -41.24
C SER A 264 12.73 2.36 -41.11
N ALA A 265 12.18 2.01 -39.95
CA ALA A 265 10.82 2.36 -39.52
C ALA A 265 10.82 2.71 -38.03
N THR A 266 10.07 3.74 -37.63
CA THR A 266 9.98 4.16 -36.22
C THR A 266 8.65 3.72 -35.63
N VAL A 267 8.73 2.82 -34.66
CA VAL A 267 7.60 2.22 -33.94
C VAL A 267 7.41 2.93 -32.60
N LYS A 268 6.17 3.21 -32.23
CA LYS A 268 5.76 3.81 -30.97
C LYS A 268 5.05 2.76 -30.11
N LEU A 269 5.45 2.66 -28.85
CA LEU A 269 4.70 1.97 -27.80
C LEU A 269 3.77 2.97 -27.13
N LEU A 270 2.50 2.64 -27.04
CA LEU A 270 1.51 3.44 -26.32
C LEU A 270 1.02 2.64 -25.09
N ALA A 271 0.90 3.32 -23.97
CA ALA A 271 0.27 2.84 -22.74
C ALA A 271 -1.03 3.62 -22.53
N ASP A 272 -2.17 2.93 -22.54
CA ASP A 272 -3.50 3.54 -22.41
C ASP A 272 -3.75 4.70 -23.40
N GLY A 273 -3.23 4.53 -24.62
CA GLY A 273 -3.34 5.50 -25.71
C GLY A 273 -2.36 6.67 -25.63
N ALA A 274 -1.53 6.78 -24.58
CA ALA A 274 -0.47 7.77 -24.49
C ALA A 274 0.87 7.20 -24.97
N GLU A 275 1.62 7.96 -25.76
CA GLU A 275 2.97 7.58 -26.20
C GLU A 275 3.89 7.39 -24.99
N LYS A 276 4.47 6.19 -24.88
CA LYS A 276 5.33 5.80 -23.76
C LYS A 276 6.80 5.74 -24.14
N GLU A 277 7.09 5.16 -25.30
CA GLU A 277 8.44 4.94 -25.79
C GLU A 277 8.43 4.80 -27.32
N THR A 278 9.56 5.07 -27.98
CA THR A 278 9.72 4.91 -29.42
C THR A 278 11.01 4.16 -29.74
N VAL A 279 10.99 3.31 -30.75
CA VAL A 279 12.17 2.59 -31.25
C VAL A 279 12.27 2.72 -32.77
N THR A 280 13.50 2.84 -33.28
CA THR A 280 13.75 2.77 -34.74
C THR A 280 14.30 1.39 -35.08
N LEU A 281 13.61 0.70 -35.98
CA LEU A 281 13.97 -0.63 -36.47
C LEU A 281 14.64 -0.52 -37.84
N THR A 282 15.58 -1.41 -38.09
CA THR A 282 16.37 -1.52 -39.32
C THR A 282 16.60 -3.00 -39.67
N ALA A 283 17.31 -3.24 -40.77
CA ALA A 283 17.73 -4.61 -41.11
C ALA A 283 18.75 -5.19 -40.11
N ALA A 284 19.53 -4.36 -39.39
CA ALA A 284 20.59 -4.82 -38.50
C ALA A 284 20.06 -5.51 -37.23
N ASP A 285 18.91 -5.05 -36.72
CA ASP A 285 18.14 -5.59 -35.61
C ASP A 285 17.13 -6.67 -36.05
N ASN A 286 17.30 -7.18 -37.27
CA ASN A 286 16.40 -8.15 -37.91
C ASN A 286 14.93 -7.69 -37.87
N TRP A 287 14.68 -6.37 -37.89
CA TRP A 287 13.34 -5.80 -37.83
C TRP A 287 12.54 -6.24 -36.59
N THR A 288 13.19 -6.44 -35.44
CA THR A 288 12.54 -6.90 -34.21
C THR A 288 12.94 -6.07 -33.01
N HIS A 289 12.01 -5.90 -32.06
CA HIS A 289 12.29 -5.27 -30.79
C HIS A 289 11.42 -5.83 -29.66
N THR A 290 11.88 -5.68 -28.42
CA THR A 290 11.13 -6.06 -27.21
C THR A 290 11.23 -4.95 -26.17
N PHE A 291 10.11 -4.25 -25.96
CA PHE A 291 9.96 -3.34 -24.84
C PHE A 291 9.85 -4.18 -23.56
N SER A 292 10.77 -3.98 -22.61
CA SER A 292 10.90 -4.81 -21.42
C SER A 292 10.63 -4.01 -20.14
N ASN A 293 10.38 -4.69 -19.02
CA ASN A 293 10.18 -4.08 -17.70
C ASN A 293 9.01 -3.07 -17.65
N LEU A 294 7.99 -3.29 -18.47
CA LEU A 294 6.80 -2.46 -18.51
C LEU A 294 5.89 -2.78 -17.32
N PRO A 295 5.38 -1.80 -16.55
CA PRO A 295 4.39 -2.08 -15.50
C PRO A 295 3.15 -2.75 -16.10
N LYS A 296 2.64 -3.79 -15.43
CA LYS A 296 1.40 -4.42 -15.87
C LYS A 296 0.15 -3.63 -15.43
N TYR A 297 0.22 -2.98 -14.27
CA TYR A 297 -0.86 -2.16 -13.72
C TYR A 297 -0.38 -0.73 -13.47
N ASP A 298 -1.29 0.23 -13.58
CA ASP A 298 -1.00 1.63 -13.26
C ASP A 298 -0.80 1.80 -11.75
N ALA A 299 0.23 2.56 -11.36
CA ALA A 299 0.65 2.70 -9.98
C ALA A 299 -0.25 3.65 -9.15
N ASN A 300 -1.20 4.35 -9.77
CA ASN A 300 -2.07 5.32 -9.10
C ASN A 300 -3.45 4.73 -8.79
N ASP A 301 -4.06 4.02 -9.74
CA ASP A 301 -5.42 3.50 -9.61
C ASP A 301 -5.52 1.97 -9.76
N GLY A 302 -4.46 1.31 -10.22
CA GLY A 302 -4.37 -0.15 -10.28
C GLY A 302 -5.06 -0.82 -11.46
N HIS A 303 -5.52 -0.08 -12.47
CA HIS A 303 -6.06 -0.73 -13.68
C HIS A 303 -4.95 -1.43 -14.48
N GLU A 304 -5.30 -2.47 -15.24
CA GLU A 304 -4.35 -3.15 -16.13
C GLU A 304 -4.06 -2.26 -17.34
N ILE A 305 -2.78 -1.99 -17.59
CA ILE A 305 -2.34 -1.08 -18.65
C ILE A 305 -2.52 -1.74 -20.01
N VAL A 306 -3.21 -1.06 -20.92
CA VAL A 306 -3.40 -1.51 -22.29
C VAL A 306 -2.25 -1.02 -23.16
N TYR A 307 -1.33 -1.93 -23.49
CA TYR A 307 -0.24 -1.65 -24.42
C TYR A 307 -0.65 -1.87 -25.88
N THR A 308 -0.41 -0.84 -26.70
CA THR A 308 -0.64 -0.87 -28.16
C THR A 308 0.59 -0.33 -28.90
N ILE A 309 0.62 -0.56 -30.21
CA ILE A 309 1.69 -0.12 -31.10
C ILE A 309 1.11 0.80 -32.16
N ASP A 310 1.87 1.85 -32.50
CA ASP A 310 1.69 2.64 -33.71
C ASP A 310 3.04 2.76 -34.46
N GLU A 311 3.03 3.21 -35.70
CA GLU A 311 4.24 3.48 -36.48
C GLU A 311 4.16 4.88 -37.08
N VAL A 312 5.29 5.59 -37.10
CA VAL A 312 5.42 6.83 -37.87
C VAL A 312 5.31 6.50 -39.35
N ASP A 313 4.44 7.21 -40.07
CA ASP A 313 4.17 6.96 -41.48
C ASP A 313 5.45 6.97 -42.33
N VAL A 314 5.64 5.90 -43.11
CA VAL A 314 6.75 5.80 -44.07
C VAL A 314 6.24 6.21 -45.46
N PRO A 315 6.86 7.21 -46.12
CA PRO A 315 6.40 7.69 -47.43
C PRO A 315 6.28 6.58 -48.47
N SER A 316 5.17 6.58 -49.21
CA SER A 316 4.82 5.56 -50.22
C SER A 316 4.49 4.17 -49.67
N TYR A 317 4.27 4.03 -48.36
CA TYR A 317 3.77 2.78 -47.76
C TYR A 317 2.44 3.01 -47.07
N VAL A 318 1.66 1.94 -46.98
CA VAL A 318 0.52 1.84 -46.09
C VAL A 318 0.86 0.81 -45.01
N LYS A 319 0.64 1.18 -43.75
CA LYS A 319 0.89 0.32 -42.59
C LYS A 319 -0.35 -0.47 -42.18
N ALA A 320 -0.14 -1.69 -41.70
CA ALA A 320 -1.12 -2.51 -41.01
C ALA A 320 -0.48 -3.06 -39.72
N ILE A 321 -1.22 -3.05 -38.62
CA ILE A 321 -0.75 -3.51 -37.31
C ILE A 321 -1.68 -4.61 -36.82
N GLU A 322 -1.11 -5.76 -36.53
CA GLU A 322 -1.83 -6.94 -36.05
C GLU A 322 -1.17 -7.48 -34.77
N GLY A 323 -1.94 -8.26 -34.00
CA GLY A 323 -1.47 -8.88 -32.76
C GLY A 323 -1.90 -8.14 -31.51
N THR A 324 -1.27 -8.50 -30.39
CA THR A 324 -1.62 -8.02 -29.04
C THR A 324 -0.37 -7.88 -28.19
N SER A 325 -0.46 -7.20 -27.06
CA SER A 325 0.65 -7.12 -26.10
C SER A 325 1.12 -8.48 -25.59
N THR A 326 0.23 -9.49 -25.52
CA THR A 326 0.55 -10.84 -25.05
C THR A 326 1.20 -11.71 -26.14
N THR A 327 0.69 -11.64 -27.38
CA THR A 327 1.22 -12.44 -28.51
C THR A 327 2.38 -11.76 -29.23
N GLY A 328 2.59 -10.47 -28.99
CA GLY A 328 3.41 -9.59 -29.79
C GLY A 328 2.63 -8.96 -30.94
N PHE A 329 3.17 -7.86 -31.47
CA PHE A 329 2.64 -7.12 -32.61
C PHE A 329 3.49 -7.34 -33.87
N THR A 330 2.83 -7.36 -35.02
CA THR A 330 3.47 -7.30 -36.34
C THR A 330 3.03 -6.03 -37.05
N VAL A 331 4.00 -5.21 -37.45
CA VAL A 331 3.76 -3.98 -38.22
C VAL A 331 4.18 -4.24 -39.67
N THR A 332 3.22 -4.33 -40.58
CA THR A 332 3.47 -4.62 -42.00
C THR A 332 3.34 -3.35 -42.84
N ASN A 333 4.41 -2.96 -43.54
CA ASN A 333 4.33 -1.89 -44.54
C ASN A 333 4.26 -2.46 -45.95
N THR A 334 3.25 -2.04 -46.69
CA THR A 334 3.05 -2.43 -48.09
C THR A 334 3.39 -1.26 -48.99
N ILE A 335 4.33 -1.45 -49.93
CA ILE A 335 4.71 -0.41 -50.88
C ILE A 335 3.52 -0.08 -51.78
N THR A 336 3.32 1.21 -52.01
CA THR A 336 2.28 1.76 -52.87
C THR A 336 2.88 2.81 -53.78
N GLY A 337 2.17 3.16 -54.84
CA GLY A 337 2.61 4.19 -55.76
C GLY A 337 1.68 4.28 -56.94
N LYS A 338 1.76 5.39 -57.65
CA LYS A 338 1.01 5.65 -58.87
C LYS A 338 1.96 5.92 -60.03
N VAL A 339 1.55 5.56 -61.23
CA VAL A 339 2.27 5.84 -62.48
C VAL A 339 1.32 6.33 -63.55
N ASP A 340 1.82 7.25 -64.38
CA ASP A 340 1.14 7.74 -65.57
C ASP A 340 1.91 7.22 -66.78
N ILE A 341 1.20 6.58 -67.72
CA ILE A 341 1.80 5.93 -68.88
C ILE A 341 1.41 6.68 -70.15
N PRO A 342 2.30 7.51 -70.71
CA PRO A 342 2.03 8.17 -71.99
C PRO A 342 2.17 7.18 -73.15
N VAL A 343 1.28 7.32 -74.13
CA VAL A 343 1.31 6.58 -75.40
C VAL A 343 1.26 7.56 -76.56
N THR A 344 2.18 7.39 -77.51
CA THR A 344 2.24 8.19 -78.74
C THR A 344 2.17 7.27 -79.95
N LYS A 345 1.34 7.64 -80.93
CA LYS A 345 1.22 6.95 -82.21
C LYS A 345 2.00 7.70 -83.31
N VAL A 346 2.78 6.95 -84.08
CA VAL A 346 3.58 7.44 -85.21
C VAL A 346 3.20 6.68 -86.48
N TRP A 347 3.13 7.38 -87.60
CA TRP A 347 2.81 6.83 -88.92
C TRP A 347 3.98 6.98 -89.89
N VAL A 348 4.32 5.89 -90.58
CA VAL A 348 5.25 5.86 -91.71
C VAL A 348 4.44 5.46 -92.95
N GLY A 349 3.85 6.46 -93.59
CA GLY A 349 2.82 6.31 -94.63
C GLY A 349 1.56 7.11 -94.30
N PRO A 350 0.47 6.98 -95.09
CA PRO A 350 -0.79 7.65 -94.80
C PRO A 350 -1.38 7.17 -93.46
N ALA A 351 -1.84 8.09 -92.62
CA ALA A 351 -2.53 7.71 -91.39
C ALA A 351 -3.96 7.20 -91.69
N THR A 352 -4.48 6.29 -90.86
CA THR A 352 -5.92 6.00 -90.80
C THR A 352 -6.64 7.08 -89.99
N ASP A 353 -7.99 7.06 -89.97
CA ASP A 353 -8.78 8.03 -89.18
C ASP A 353 -8.61 7.84 -87.66
N SER A 354 -8.44 6.59 -87.23
CA SER A 354 -8.21 6.22 -85.84
C SER A 354 -7.43 4.92 -85.71
N VAL A 355 -6.95 4.68 -84.50
CA VAL A 355 -6.42 3.38 -84.06
C VAL A 355 -6.83 3.11 -82.63
N THR A 356 -7.07 1.84 -82.30
CA THR A 356 -7.40 1.41 -80.93
C THR A 356 -6.18 0.79 -80.28
N VAL A 357 -5.80 1.32 -79.12
CA VAL A 357 -4.69 0.84 -78.29
C VAL A 357 -5.26 0.26 -77.00
N ASN A 358 -4.83 -0.94 -76.64
CA ASN A 358 -5.22 -1.58 -75.38
C ASN A 358 -4.07 -1.53 -74.38
N LEU A 359 -4.38 -1.23 -73.11
CA LEU A 359 -3.44 -1.29 -71.99
C LEU A 359 -3.65 -2.61 -71.23
N TYR A 360 -2.56 -3.28 -70.91
CA TYR A 360 -2.55 -4.48 -70.09
C TYR A 360 -1.75 -4.26 -68.81
N ALA A 361 -2.27 -4.73 -67.68
CA ALA A 361 -1.57 -4.87 -66.41
C ALA A 361 -1.32 -6.35 -66.17
N ASP A 362 -0.05 -6.76 -66.08
CA ASP A 362 0.35 -8.16 -65.90
C ASP A 362 -0.32 -9.15 -66.86
N GLY A 363 -0.51 -8.71 -68.11
CA GLY A 363 -1.13 -9.50 -69.18
C GLY A 363 -2.66 -9.51 -69.17
N VAL A 364 -3.32 -8.83 -68.24
CA VAL A 364 -4.78 -8.63 -68.23
C VAL A 364 -5.11 -7.27 -68.83
N LYS A 365 -6.02 -7.22 -69.81
CA LYS A 365 -6.48 -5.95 -70.39
C LYS A 365 -7.21 -5.15 -69.32
N VAL A 366 -6.74 -3.94 -69.02
CA VAL A 366 -7.29 -3.05 -67.99
C VAL A 366 -7.88 -1.77 -68.54
N ASP A 367 -7.44 -1.31 -69.71
CA ASP A 367 -7.97 -0.11 -70.33
C ASP A 367 -7.85 -0.14 -71.86
N THR A 368 -8.53 0.78 -72.56
CA THR A 368 -8.49 0.93 -74.01
C THR A 368 -8.72 2.39 -74.41
N VAL A 369 -8.01 2.85 -75.44
CA VAL A 369 -8.16 4.21 -75.96
C VAL A 369 -8.13 4.24 -77.48
N GLN A 370 -8.87 5.19 -78.07
CA GLN A 370 -8.73 5.53 -79.48
C GLN A 370 -7.81 6.74 -79.66
N LEU A 371 -6.78 6.59 -80.49
CA LEU A 371 -5.91 7.68 -80.93
C LEU A 371 -6.36 8.16 -82.32
N THR A 372 -6.42 9.48 -82.50
CA THR A 372 -6.91 10.14 -83.72
C THR A 372 -6.08 11.39 -84.01
N ALA A 373 -6.29 12.03 -85.16
CA ALA A 373 -5.69 13.33 -85.43
C ALA A 373 -6.13 14.41 -84.41
N ALA A 374 -7.35 14.33 -83.87
CA ALA A 374 -7.90 15.33 -82.94
C ALA A 374 -7.18 15.34 -81.58
N ASN A 375 -6.77 14.19 -81.06
CA ASN A 375 -5.94 14.09 -79.85
C ASN A 375 -4.44 14.09 -80.14
N GLN A 376 -4.06 14.56 -81.34
CA GLN A 376 -2.67 14.65 -81.79
C GLN A 376 -1.93 13.31 -81.68
N TRP A 377 -2.66 12.20 -81.84
CA TRP A 377 -2.12 10.84 -81.76
C TRP A 377 -1.43 10.53 -80.42
N LYS A 378 -1.89 11.14 -79.32
CA LYS A 378 -1.32 11.00 -77.98
C LYS A 378 -2.40 10.74 -76.93
N HIS A 379 -2.04 9.99 -75.90
CA HIS A 379 -2.85 9.77 -74.71
C HIS A 379 -1.95 9.47 -73.50
N THR A 380 -2.47 9.63 -72.30
CA THR A 380 -1.80 9.20 -71.06
C THR A 380 -2.80 8.43 -70.21
N PHE A 381 -2.51 7.18 -69.93
CA PHE A 381 -3.23 6.41 -68.92
C PHE A 381 -2.71 6.86 -67.54
N ALA A 382 -3.51 7.64 -66.82
CA ALA A 382 -3.07 8.31 -65.59
C ALA A 382 -3.52 7.56 -64.32
N ASN A 383 -2.82 7.79 -63.21
CA ASN A 383 -3.15 7.32 -61.87
C ASN A 383 -3.28 5.79 -61.74
N LEU A 384 -2.48 5.06 -62.53
CA LEU A 384 -2.42 3.61 -62.49
C LEU A 384 -1.63 3.16 -61.27
N ASP A 385 -2.04 2.06 -60.64
CA ASP A 385 -1.27 1.49 -59.52
C ASP A 385 0.10 1.05 -60.01
N LYS A 386 1.15 1.49 -59.31
CA LYS A 386 2.51 1.07 -59.65
C LYS A 386 2.83 -0.32 -59.09
N TYR A 387 2.22 -0.69 -57.97
CA TYR A 387 2.50 -1.94 -57.25
C TYR A 387 1.22 -2.71 -56.94
N GLU A 388 1.27 -4.03 -57.07
CA GLU A 388 0.24 -4.96 -56.63
C GLU A 388 0.90 -6.06 -55.78
N ASN A 389 0.42 -6.24 -54.54
CA ASN A 389 0.95 -7.22 -53.59
C ASN A 389 2.48 -7.11 -53.37
N GLY A 390 3.01 -5.89 -53.38
CA GLY A 390 4.45 -5.62 -53.18
C GLY A 390 5.32 -5.78 -54.42
N ARG A 391 4.78 -6.17 -55.57
CA ARG A 391 5.50 -6.28 -56.85
C ARG A 391 5.08 -5.15 -57.78
N GLU A 392 6.05 -4.60 -58.53
CA GLU A 392 5.76 -3.64 -59.59
C GLU A 392 4.90 -4.29 -60.70
N ILE A 393 3.81 -3.61 -61.07
CA ILE A 393 2.89 -4.06 -62.12
C ILE A 393 3.57 -3.90 -63.47
N VAL A 394 3.57 -4.95 -64.28
CA VAL A 394 4.12 -4.88 -65.64
C VAL A 394 3.04 -4.38 -66.58
N TYR A 395 3.14 -3.11 -66.98
CA TYR A 395 2.26 -2.54 -67.99
C TYR A 395 2.80 -2.75 -69.40
N THR A 396 1.93 -3.14 -70.32
CA THR A 396 2.22 -3.26 -71.75
C THR A 396 1.06 -2.71 -72.57
N VAL A 397 1.33 -2.37 -73.84
CA VAL A 397 0.28 -1.96 -74.78
C VAL A 397 0.25 -2.86 -76.00
N ASP A 398 -0.94 -3.08 -76.54
CA ASP A 398 -1.13 -3.62 -77.88
C ASP A 398 -1.88 -2.62 -78.76
N GLU A 399 -1.78 -2.85 -80.07
CA GLU A 399 -2.58 -2.17 -81.06
C GLU A 399 -3.51 -3.18 -81.75
N VAL A 400 -4.79 -2.82 -81.90
CA VAL A 400 -5.72 -3.63 -82.71
C VAL A 400 -5.23 -3.64 -84.16
N LEU A 401 -5.07 -4.85 -84.73
CA LEU A 401 -4.52 -5.08 -86.06
C LEU A 401 -5.17 -4.18 -87.12
N ILE A 402 -4.34 -3.43 -87.84
CA ILE A 402 -4.75 -2.65 -89.01
C ILE A 402 -4.26 -3.36 -90.28
N PRO A 403 -5.17 -3.87 -91.14
CA PRO A 403 -4.78 -4.52 -92.39
C PRO A 403 -3.89 -3.63 -93.27
N GLY A 404 -2.78 -4.19 -93.78
CA GLY A 404 -1.84 -3.47 -94.66
C GLY A 404 -0.81 -2.60 -93.93
N TYR A 405 -0.72 -2.69 -92.61
CA TYR A 405 0.32 -2.03 -91.81
C TYR A 405 1.09 -3.03 -90.96
N LYS A 406 2.40 -2.76 -90.84
CA LYS A 406 3.28 -3.43 -89.88
C LYS A 406 3.45 -2.56 -88.64
N THR A 407 3.05 -3.07 -87.49
CA THR A 407 3.17 -2.38 -86.18
C THR A 407 4.50 -2.69 -85.50
N LYS A 408 5.12 -1.67 -84.90
CA LYS A 408 6.29 -1.77 -84.01
C LYS A 408 6.03 -0.92 -82.76
N ILE A 409 6.14 -1.54 -81.59
CA ILE A 409 5.99 -0.87 -80.29
C ILE A 409 7.36 -0.77 -79.63
N THR A 410 7.71 0.41 -79.12
CA THR A 410 8.96 0.68 -78.38
C THR A 410 8.67 1.51 -77.13
N GLY A 411 9.59 1.48 -76.16
CA GLY A 411 9.42 2.16 -74.87
C GLY A 411 8.86 1.22 -73.79
N ASP A 412 8.54 1.78 -72.64
CA ASP A 412 8.10 1.06 -71.45
C ASP A 412 7.14 1.90 -70.60
N ALA A 413 6.64 1.35 -69.50
CA ALA A 413 5.71 2.05 -68.61
C ALA A 413 6.31 3.29 -67.92
N GLN A 414 7.65 3.36 -67.78
CA GLN A 414 8.31 4.46 -67.07
C GLN A 414 8.57 5.66 -67.99
N THR A 415 8.86 5.40 -69.26
CA THR A 415 9.19 6.41 -70.28
C THR A 415 8.07 6.66 -71.29
N GLY A 416 7.07 5.78 -71.32
CA GLY A 416 5.96 5.78 -72.27
C GLY A 416 6.16 4.85 -73.45
N PHE A 417 5.06 4.53 -74.14
CA PHE A 417 5.07 3.70 -75.34
C PHE A 417 4.95 4.52 -76.62
N THR A 418 5.73 4.16 -77.64
CA THR A 418 5.60 4.67 -79.00
C THR A 418 5.19 3.56 -79.94
N ILE A 419 4.03 3.71 -80.60
CA ILE A 419 3.47 2.74 -81.53
C ILE A 419 3.65 3.25 -82.96
N THR A 420 4.51 2.60 -83.73
CA THR A 420 4.83 2.97 -85.12
C THR A 420 4.18 2.02 -86.10
N ASN A 421 3.38 2.55 -87.04
CA ASN A 421 2.83 1.77 -88.14
C ASN A 421 3.48 2.16 -89.44
N SER A 422 4.01 1.18 -90.15
CA SER A 422 4.59 1.35 -91.48
C SER A 422 3.71 0.69 -92.52
N LYS A 423 3.29 1.43 -93.54
CA LYS A 423 2.46 0.88 -94.62
C LYS A 423 3.24 -0.22 -95.34
N GLU A 424 2.64 -1.40 -95.44
CA GLU A 424 3.24 -2.50 -96.18
C GLU A 424 3.20 -2.18 -97.68
N THR A 425 4.35 -2.15 -98.32
CA THR A 425 4.44 -2.15 -99.78
C THR A 425 4.47 -3.61 -100.25
N PRO A 426 3.59 -4.03 -101.19
CA PRO A 426 3.66 -5.37 -101.73
C PRO A 426 5.04 -5.57 -102.37
N LYS A 427 5.75 -6.64 -101.99
CA LYS A 427 6.90 -7.10 -102.76
C LYS A 427 6.37 -7.49 -104.14
N THR A 428 6.87 -6.85 -105.18
CA THR A 428 6.76 -7.36 -106.55
C THR A 428 7.25 -8.79 -106.58
N ALA A 429 6.45 -9.69 -107.15
CA ALA A 429 6.77 -11.10 -107.29
C ALA A 429 8.07 -11.28 -108.09
N ASP A 430 9.11 -11.81 -107.46
CA ASP A 430 10.17 -12.52 -108.17
C ASP A 430 9.89 -14.02 -108.09
N HIS A 431 10.16 -14.67 -109.22
CA HIS A 431 9.75 -16.01 -109.61
C HIS A 431 9.99 -17.13 -108.58
N VAL A 432 9.07 -18.11 -108.64
CA VAL A 432 8.97 -19.36 -107.86
C VAL A 432 10.24 -20.22 -107.91
N ASN A 433 10.63 -20.82 -106.77
CA ASN A 433 11.25 -22.15 -106.71
C ASN A 433 10.84 -22.85 -105.38
N PRO A 434 10.34 -24.11 -105.37
CA PRO A 434 9.74 -24.71 -104.19
C PRO A 434 10.66 -25.75 -103.51
N MET A 435 11.29 -25.42 -102.38
CA MET A 435 11.61 -26.34 -101.26
C MET A 435 12.49 -25.65 -100.21
N ALA A 436 12.18 -25.90 -98.92
CA ALA A 436 12.96 -25.58 -97.72
C ALA A 436 13.16 -24.06 -97.45
N TYR A 437 12.82 -23.49 -96.30
CA TYR A 437 13.22 -23.90 -94.96
C TYR A 437 12.24 -23.43 -93.88
N ALA A 438 12.16 -24.24 -92.82
CA ALA A 438 11.70 -23.88 -91.49
C ALA A 438 12.51 -22.72 -90.86
N SER A 439 12.17 -22.38 -89.61
CA SER A 439 12.90 -21.53 -88.62
C SER A 439 12.56 -20.03 -88.68
N ILE A 440 12.26 -19.30 -87.60
CA ILE A 440 12.33 -19.53 -86.15
C ILE A 440 11.42 -18.49 -85.44
N PHE A 441 10.93 -18.89 -84.28
CA PHE A 441 10.16 -18.16 -83.27
C PHE A 441 10.96 -17.08 -82.52
N VAL A 442 10.24 -16.35 -81.65
CA VAL A 442 10.68 -15.60 -80.44
C VAL A 442 10.97 -14.10 -80.61
N ILE A 443 10.13 -13.30 -79.94
CA ILE A 443 10.37 -12.15 -79.03
C ILE A 443 8.96 -11.54 -78.87
N SER A 444 8.20 -11.73 -77.78
CA SER A 444 8.48 -11.24 -76.44
C SER A 444 7.63 -11.95 -75.36
N LEU A 445 7.69 -13.28 -75.26
CA LEU A 445 6.99 -14.06 -74.22
C LEU A 445 7.98 -14.79 -73.28
N MET A 446 9.10 -14.16 -72.94
CA MET A 446 10.06 -14.72 -71.96
C MET A 446 10.03 -14.04 -70.58
N ALA A 447 9.42 -12.86 -70.43
CA ALA A 447 9.29 -12.25 -69.10
C ALA A 447 8.06 -12.74 -68.30
N ALA A 448 7.01 -13.23 -68.98
CA ALA A 448 5.76 -13.66 -68.33
C ALA A 448 5.76 -15.15 -67.88
N ILE A 449 6.66 -15.99 -68.41
CA ILE A 449 6.68 -17.43 -68.08
C ILE A 449 7.55 -17.72 -66.85
N MET A 450 8.46 -16.82 -66.45
CA MET A 450 9.27 -17.01 -65.24
C MET A 450 8.55 -16.64 -63.94
N THR A 451 7.52 -15.79 -63.99
CA THR A 451 6.73 -15.38 -62.81
C THR A 451 5.54 -16.29 -62.51
N MET A 452 5.08 -17.12 -63.46
CA MET A 452 4.04 -18.13 -63.19
C MET A 452 4.56 -19.35 -62.40
N ILE A 453 5.87 -19.59 -62.33
CA ILE A 453 6.44 -20.72 -61.59
C ILE A 453 6.54 -20.44 -60.08
N GLU A 454 6.56 -19.17 -59.64
CA GLU A 454 6.61 -18.83 -58.21
C GLU A 454 5.23 -18.77 -57.51
N LYS A 455 4.13 -18.58 -58.27
CA LYS A 455 2.76 -18.62 -57.72
C LYS A 455 2.36 -19.97 -57.09
N LYS A 456 3.11 -21.06 -57.34
CA LYS A 456 2.87 -22.37 -56.72
C LYS A 456 3.67 -22.64 -55.43
N LYS A 457 4.57 -21.74 -55.00
CA LYS A 457 5.41 -21.95 -53.80
C LYS A 457 5.00 -21.19 -52.54
N PHE A 458 4.08 -20.23 -52.61
CA PHE A 458 3.68 -19.40 -51.45
C PHE A 458 2.20 -19.50 -51.05
N ALA A 459 1.48 -20.52 -51.51
CA ALA A 459 0.19 -20.89 -50.93
C ALA A 459 0.40 -21.97 -49.85
N LYS A 460 0.93 -21.59 -48.69
CA LYS A 460 0.68 -22.27 -47.41
C LYS A 460 0.95 -21.35 -46.23
#